data_AF-X0Y5N6-F1
#
_entry.id   AF-X0Y5N6-F1
#
_cell.length_a   1.000
_cell.length_b   1.000
_cell.length_c   1.000
_cell.angle_alpha   90.00
_cell.angle_beta   90.00
_cell.angle_gamma   90.00
#
_symmetry.space_group_name_H-M   'P 1'
#
loop_
_entity.id
_entity.type
_entity.pdbx_description
1 polymer ?
#
loop_
_entity_poly.entity_id
_entity_poly.type
_entity_poly.pdbx_seq_one_letter_code
_entity_poly.pdbx_strand_id
1 'polypeptide(L)'
;MADKEIDDLTAYTTQPADTDVFVFKRVTAAVTRSITYLNLVKDWWETKTAAYTAVKNDRLLVNTTSVAITIKLPAAPVAGDTIRIADSHGKWNTNNVTVDRNGKKIRAAT
;
A
#
# COMPACT_ATOMS: atom_id res chain seq x y z
N MET A 1 -37.09 7.31 -24.69
CA MET A 1 -35.66 7.10 -24.44
C MET A 1 -35.57 5.81 -23.66
N ALA A 2 -35.17 4.71 -24.28
CA ALA A 2 -35.02 3.45 -23.56
C ALA A 2 -33.76 3.57 -22.70
N ASP A 3 -33.99 3.54 -21.40
CA ASP A 3 -33.00 3.33 -20.36
C ASP A 3 -32.28 2.01 -20.66
N LYS A 4 -30.97 2.12 -20.92
CA LYS A 4 -30.13 0.94 -21.09
C LYS A 4 -29.83 0.40 -19.70
N GLU A 5 -30.65 -0.55 -19.28
CA GLU A 5 -30.30 -1.41 -18.16
C GLU A 5 -28.94 -2.08 -18.44
N ILE A 6 -28.09 -2.13 -17.42
CA ILE A 6 -26.77 -2.75 -17.53
C ILE A 6 -27.02 -4.25 -17.68
N ASP A 7 -27.13 -4.75 -18.91
CA ASP A 7 -27.47 -6.16 -19.16
C ASP A 7 -26.25 -7.02 -19.52
N ASP A 8 -25.16 -6.42 -20.02
CA ASP A 8 -23.98 -7.20 -20.44
C ASP A 8 -22.71 -6.82 -19.66
N LEU A 9 -22.13 -7.81 -18.97
CA LEU A 9 -20.88 -7.72 -18.21
C LEU A 9 -19.65 -7.56 -19.14
N THR A 10 -19.82 -7.84 -20.44
CA THR A 10 -18.77 -7.68 -21.45
C THR A 10 -18.54 -6.24 -21.91
N ALA A 11 -19.27 -5.25 -21.38
CA ALA A 11 -19.06 -3.83 -21.70
C ALA A 11 -17.96 -3.14 -20.85
N TYR A 12 -17.45 -3.81 -19.81
CA TYR A 12 -16.40 -3.29 -18.93
C TYR A 12 -14.99 -3.76 -19.38
N THR A 13 -14.69 -3.64 -20.68
CA THR A 13 -13.37 -3.97 -21.27
C THR A 13 -12.62 -2.73 -21.76
N THR A 14 -13.27 -1.57 -21.87
CA THR A 14 -12.58 -0.32 -22.22
C THR A 14 -12.32 0.53 -20.98
N GLN A 15 -11.49 0.04 -20.07
CA GLN A 15 -10.95 0.82 -18.94
C GLN A 15 -9.52 1.29 -19.27
N PRO A 16 -9.27 2.61 -19.42
CA PRO A 16 -7.91 3.11 -19.61
C PRO A 16 -7.14 3.09 -18.27
N ALA A 17 -5.88 2.63 -18.31
CA ALA A 17 -4.94 2.54 -17.19
C ALA A 17 -5.39 1.66 -16.01
N ASP A 18 -5.76 0.44 -16.35
CA ASP A 18 -6.32 -0.56 -15.43
C ASP A 18 -5.36 -0.96 -14.29
N THR A 19 -5.83 -0.79 -13.04
CA THR A 19 -5.45 -1.64 -11.90
C THR A 19 -6.71 -2.08 -11.17
N ASP A 20 -7.45 -2.93 -11.89
CA ASP A 20 -7.96 -4.21 -11.42
C ASP A 20 -9.09 -4.13 -10.37
N VAL A 21 -10.31 -3.93 -10.87
CA VAL A 21 -11.54 -4.07 -10.08
C VAL A 21 -12.47 -5.09 -10.74
N PHE A 22 -12.50 -6.29 -10.15
CA PHE A 22 -13.43 -7.35 -10.51
C PHE A 22 -14.81 -7.09 -9.86
N VAL A 23 -15.77 -6.51 -10.60
CA VAL A 23 -17.10 -6.20 -10.05
C VAL A 23 -18.07 -7.37 -10.23
N PHE A 24 -18.37 -8.12 -9.17
CA PHE A 24 -19.45 -9.12 -9.17
C PHE A 24 -20.84 -8.44 -9.13
N LYS A 25 -21.64 -8.64 -10.18
CA LYS A 25 -22.85 -7.86 -10.47
C LYS A 25 -24.12 -8.20 -9.66
N ARG A 26 -24.09 -9.13 -8.70
CA ARG A 26 -25.25 -9.39 -7.80
C ARG A 26 -24.81 -9.83 -6.42
N VAL A 27 -24.19 -8.96 -5.63
CA VAL A 27 -23.90 -9.37 -4.26
C VAL A 27 -24.28 -8.37 -3.19
N THR A 28 -25.42 -8.68 -2.57
CA THR A 28 -25.91 -8.17 -1.29
C THR A 28 -24.86 -8.35 -0.20
N ALA A 29 -24.73 -7.37 0.71
CA ALA A 29 -23.97 -7.27 1.99
C ALA A 29 -22.83 -8.27 2.35
N ALA A 30 -22.96 -9.56 2.03
CA ALA A 30 -21.93 -10.58 2.16
C ALA A 30 -20.66 -10.31 1.32
N VAL A 31 -20.73 -9.64 0.16
CA VAL A 31 -19.52 -9.34 -0.64
C VAL A 31 -18.86 -8.01 -0.32
N THR A 32 -19.45 -7.17 0.52
CA THR A 32 -18.63 -6.16 1.22
C THR A 32 -17.59 -6.87 2.11
N ARG A 33 -17.95 -8.02 2.70
CA ARG A 33 -17.01 -8.86 3.46
C ARG A 33 -15.98 -9.53 2.55
N SER A 34 -16.36 -9.97 1.35
CA SER A 34 -15.41 -10.58 0.39
C SER A 34 -14.46 -9.58 -0.28
N ILE A 35 -14.85 -8.32 -0.48
CA ILE A 35 -13.96 -7.27 -1.03
C ILE A 35 -12.97 -6.75 0.02
N THR A 36 -13.26 -6.94 1.32
CA THR A 36 -12.29 -6.66 2.40
C THR A 36 -11.18 -7.73 2.48
N TYR A 37 -11.37 -8.90 1.86
CA TYR A 37 -10.40 -10.01 1.82
C TYR A 37 -9.78 -10.25 0.43
N LEU A 38 -9.87 -9.30 -0.50
CA LEU A 38 -8.95 -9.24 -1.65
C LEU A 38 -7.58 -8.63 -1.27
N ASN A 39 -7.15 -8.77 -0.01
CA ASN A 39 -5.75 -8.54 0.40
C ASN A 39 -4.82 -9.68 -0.09
N LEU A 40 -5.09 -10.19 -1.29
CA LEU A 40 -4.25 -11.05 -2.10
C LEU A 40 -3.33 -10.11 -2.87
N VAL A 41 -2.22 -9.57 -2.38
CA VAL A 41 -1.17 -10.11 -1.53
C VAL A 41 -0.52 -8.84 -1.00
N LYS A 42 -0.36 -8.62 0.30
CA LYS A 42 0.44 -7.47 0.79
C LYS A 42 1.96 -7.74 0.64
N ASP A 43 2.34 -8.29 -0.51
CA ASP A 43 3.70 -8.76 -0.82
C ASP A 43 4.31 -7.99 -2.01
N TRP A 44 3.54 -7.09 -2.64
CA TRP A 44 4.05 -6.15 -3.63
C TRP A 44 4.75 -4.96 -2.95
N TRP A 45 5.69 -4.36 -3.67
CA TRP A 45 6.40 -3.17 -3.20
C TRP A 45 5.55 -1.92 -3.43
N GLU A 46 5.26 -1.18 -2.36
CA GLU A 46 4.49 0.06 -2.42
C GLU A 46 5.41 1.27 -2.46
N THR A 47 5.16 2.22 -3.36
CA THR A 47 5.97 3.45 -3.45
C THR A 47 5.44 4.54 -2.52
N LYS A 48 6.32 5.14 -1.71
CA LYS A 48 6.01 6.28 -0.84
C LYS A 48 6.77 7.52 -1.30
N THR A 49 6.04 8.62 -1.45
CA THR A 49 6.55 9.97 -1.81
C THR A 49 6.36 10.98 -0.67
N ALA A 50 5.85 10.54 0.48
CA ALA A 50 5.61 11.36 1.66
C ALA A 50 5.80 10.52 2.95
N ALA A 51 5.69 11.18 4.11
CA ALA A 51 5.79 10.52 5.41
C ALA A 51 4.74 9.41 5.56
N TYR A 52 5.12 8.30 6.18
CA TYR A 52 4.29 7.11 6.27
C TYR A 52 4.53 6.34 7.57
N THR A 53 3.48 5.75 8.14
CA THR A 53 3.57 4.81 9.27
C THR A 53 3.48 3.39 8.72
N ALA A 54 4.60 2.68 8.77
CA ALA A 54 4.71 1.32 8.33
C ALA A 54 3.91 0.37 9.22
N VAL A 55 3.37 -0.67 8.60
CA VAL A 55 2.64 -1.77 9.22
C VAL A 55 3.34 -3.10 8.92
N LYS A 56 3.12 -4.10 9.76
CA LYS A 56 3.74 -5.44 9.65
C LYS A 56 3.80 -5.94 8.19
N ASN A 57 4.96 -6.46 7.80
CA ASN A 57 5.27 -7.04 6.50
C ASN A 57 5.28 -6.07 5.31
N ASP A 58 5.33 -4.75 5.54
CA ASP A 58 5.49 -3.78 4.47
C ASP A 58 6.77 -3.98 3.65
N ARG A 59 6.66 -3.68 2.36
CA ARG A 59 7.75 -3.53 1.40
C ARG A 59 7.63 -2.16 0.76
N LEU A 60 8.49 -1.23 1.15
CA LEU A 60 8.37 0.19 0.80
C LEU A 60 9.50 0.62 -0.14
N LEU A 61 9.13 1.14 -1.30
CA LEU A 61 9.98 1.89 -2.21
C LEU A 61 9.87 3.37 -1.86
N VAL A 62 10.88 3.95 -1.20
CA VAL A 62 10.79 5.34 -0.73
C VAL A 62 11.46 6.26 -1.74
N ASN A 63 10.64 7.05 -2.43
CA ASN A 63 11.07 8.01 -3.43
C ASN A 63 11.30 9.38 -2.79
N THR A 64 12.56 9.74 -2.60
CA THR A 64 12.97 11.04 -2.05
C THR A 64 13.44 12.03 -3.11
N THR A 65 13.02 11.89 -4.38
CA THR A 65 13.43 12.84 -5.44
C THR A 65 13.12 14.29 -5.11
N SER A 66 11.99 14.56 -4.43
CA SER A 66 11.56 15.92 -4.10
C SER A 66 11.99 16.38 -2.70
N VAL A 67 11.96 15.50 -1.71
CA VAL A 67 12.17 15.85 -0.30
C VAL A 67 12.60 14.64 0.53
N ALA A 68 13.27 14.89 1.66
CA ALA A 68 13.52 13.87 2.68
C ALA A 68 12.20 13.34 3.26
N ILE A 69 12.14 12.04 3.55
CA ILE A 69 10.92 11.36 4.00
C ILE A 69 11.16 10.68 5.35
N THR A 70 10.17 10.72 6.23
CA THR A 70 10.17 9.96 7.49
C THR A 70 9.24 8.76 7.39
N ILE A 71 9.78 7.57 7.66
CA ILE A 71 9.01 6.33 7.80
C ILE A 71 8.96 5.96 9.28
N LYS A 72 7.78 6.00 9.89
CA LYS A 72 7.54 5.54 11.26
C LYS A 72 7.37 4.03 11.28
N LEU A 73 8.07 3.35 12.17
CA LEU A 73 7.83 1.94 12.47
C LEU A 73 6.47 1.77 13.19
N PRO A 74 5.92 0.54 13.25
CA PRO A 74 4.74 0.26 14.06
C PRO A 74 4.99 0.63 15.53
N ALA A 75 4.00 1.25 16.20
CA ALA A 75 4.10 1.61 17.62
C ALA A 75 4.07 0.37 18.55
N ALA A 76 3.46 -0.72 18.08
CA ALA A 76 3.33 -1.99 18.78
C ALA A 76 3.83 -3.16 17.90
N PRO A 77 5.14 -3.24 17.62
CA PRO A 77 5.69 -4.36 16.85
C PRO A 77 5.66 -5.64 17.70
N VAL A 78 5.40 -6.79 17.07
CA VAL A 78 5.56 -8.11 17.70
C VAL A 78 6.82 -8.81 17.19
N ALA A 79 7.34 -9.75 17.98
CA ALA A 79 8.49 -10.54 17.56
C ALA A 79 8.18 -11.29 16.25
N GLY A 80 9.09 -11.18 15.28
CA GLY A 80 8.92 -11.75 13.93
C GLY A 80 8.28 -10.80 12.91
N ASP A 81 7.86 -9.59 13.30
CA ASP A 81 7.45 -8.57 12.33
C ASP A 81 8.64 -8.08 11.52
N THR A 82 8.43 -7.95 10.20
CA THR A 82 9.45 -7.45 9.28
C THR A 82 8.92 -6.25 8.51
N ILE A 83 9.81 -5.29 8.21
CA ILE A 83 9.56 -4.15 7.31
C ILE A 83 10.77 -4.10 6.37
N ARG A 84 10.53 -3.96 5.07
CA ARG A 84 11.58 -3.74 4.07
C ARG A 84 11.45 -2.34 3.51
N ILE A 85 12.55 -1.61 3.47
CA ILE A 85 12.61 -0.24 2.94
C ILE A 85 13.76 -0.21 1.93
N ALA A 86 13.49 0.24 0.70
CA ALA A 86 14.48 0.37 -0.35
C ALA A 86 14.39 1.75 -1.01
N ASP A 87 15.54 2.21 -1.50
CA ASP A 87 15.64 3.43 -2.30
C ASP A 87 15.17 3.12 -3.73
N SER A 88 14.15 3.82 -4.19
CA SER A 88 13.60 3.60 -5.53
C SER A 88 14.29 4.42 -6.62
N HIS A 89 15.00 5.50 -6.28
CA HIS A 89 15.55 6.46 -7.25
C HIS A 89 17.03 6.83 -7.01
N GLY A 90 17.69 6.18 -6.04
CA GLY A 90 19.08 6.43 -5.70
C GLY A 90 19.31 7.83 -5.13
N LYS A 91 18.35 8.35 -4.35
CA LYS A 91 18.34 9.74 -3.84
C LYS A 91 18.57 9.84 -2.34
N TRP A 92 18.74 8.73 -1.62
CA TRP A 92 18.95 8.76 -0.17
C TRP A 92 20.27 9.44 0.26
N ASN A 93 21.20 9.64 -0.68
CA ASN A 93 22.42 10.43 -0.47
C ASN A 93 22.19 11.95 -0.45
N THR A 94 21.10 12.45 -1.06
CA THR A 94 20.76 13.87 -1.12
C THR A 94 19.57 14.21 -0.24
N ASN A 95 18.51 13.41 -0.35
CA ASN A 95 17.30 13.53 0.44
C ASN A 95 17.11 12.22 1.20
N ASN A 96 17.52 12.22 2.47
CA ASN A 96 17.58 11.02 3.29
C ASN A 96 16.19 10.49 3.64
N VAL A 97 16.13 9.19 3.94
CA VAL A 97 14.99 8.57 4.63
C VAL A 97 15.33 8.42 6.11
N THR A 98 14.46 8.95 6.97
CA THR A 98 14.55 8.76 8.41
C THR A 98 13.64 7.62 8.84
N VAL A 99 14.20 6.60 9.49
CA VAL A 99 13.42 5.54 10.14
C VAL A 99 13.13 5.98 11.58
N ASP A 100 11.90 6.41 11.83
CA ASP A 100 11.41 6.81 13.14
C ASP A 100 10.94 5.57 13.92
N ARG A 101 11.47 5.42 15.12
CA ARG A 101 11.26 4.29 16.01
C ARG A 101 9.82 4.16 16.53
N ASN A 102 9.04 5.24 16.47
CA ASN A 102 7.64 5.34 16.90
C ASN A 102 7.37 4.74 18.30
N GLY A 103 8.25 5.05 19.26
CA GLY A 103 8.09 4.72 20.68
C GLY A 103 8.85 3.50 21.20
N LYS A 104 9.27 2.54 20.36
CA LYS A 104 10.12 1.40 20.79
C LYS A 104 11.59 1.61 20.39
N LYS A 105 12.53 0.94 21.07
CA LYS A 105 13.97 1.06 20.77
C LYS A 105 14.37 0.19 19.57
N ILE A 106 15.35 0.64 18.80
CA ILE A 106 16.01 -0.15 17.75
C ILE A 106 17.30 -0.76 18.32
N ARG A 107 17.30 -2.09 18.52
CA ARG A 107 18.39 -2.98 19.00
C ARG A 107 19.09 -2.66 20.33
N ALA A 108 19.29 -1.40 20.71
CA ALA A 108 19.74 -0.91 22.02
C ALA A 108 19.86 0.64 22.06
N ALA A 109 19.48 1.35 20.99
CA ALA A 109 19.63 2.81 20.93
C ALA A 109 18.98 3.48 22.16
N THR A 110 19.77 4.32 22.84
CA THR A 110 19.40 4.95 24.12
C THR A 110 18.18 5.85 23.98
#